data_AF-A0A920Q487-F1
#
_entry.id   AF-A0A920Q487-F1
#
_cell.length_a   1.000
_cell.length_b   1.000
_cell.length_c   1.000
_cell.angle_alpha   90.00
_cell.angle_beta   90.00
_cell.angle_gamma   90.00
#
_symmetry.space_group_name_H-M   'P 1'
#
loop_
_entity.id
_entity.type
_entity.pdbx_description
1 polymer ?
#
loop_
_entity_poly.entity_id
_entity_poly.type
_entity_poly.pdbx_seq_one_letter_code
_entity_poly.pdbx_strand_id
1 'polypeptide(L)'
;MPKQSRCPDGSHGFFAGPSSVQANAQAGLPYADVPEELRDRITDVLRHEPDHPDPEVGFSHSDWDRRPFGLRTFLVPHAGGLLGALILVVIETGGFLHVGPLLTQMGIDQGVLAGDTSILLTIALAYLCAVTLSTGASFLRTRFTGRLGERLVYELRIRVFSHYQRQSLDFFTREKSGVLMTRMTSDIEALTVLLQEGLVNFAVQGMTLLVITTYLLVLHPGLALVCLLTVVPINVVLTLWFRGSPILDTSEYGTASPMSCPIWPRALPESVS
;
A
#
# COMPACT_ATOMS: atom_id res chain seq x y z
N MET A 1 -68.51 0.94 3.26
CA MET A 1 -68.27 -0.51 3.42
C MET A 1 -68.10 -1.12 2.05
N PRO A 2 -66.93 -1.70 1.75
CA PRO A 2 -66.95 -3.12 1.42
C PRO A 2 -65.77 -3.94 2.01
N LYS A 3 -66.13 -5.16 2.43
CA LYS A 3 -65.38 -6.42 2.58
C LYS A 3 -63.84 -6.38 2.63
N GLN A 4 -63.29 -6.50 3.84
CA GLN A 4 -62.01 -7.18 4.08
C GLN A 4 -62.26 -8.70 4.06
N SER A 5 -61.92 -9.35 2.95
CA SER A 5 -61.75 -10.80 2.87
C SER A 5 -60.41 -11.16 3.49
N ARG A 6 -60.49 -11.83 4.64
CA ARG A 6 -59.39 -12.42 5.40
C ARG A 6 -58.71 -13.50 4.53
N CYS A 7 -57.43 -13.34 4.19
CA CYS A 7 -56.63 -14.43 3.65
C CYS A 7 -56.37 -15.48 4.74
N PRO A 8 -56.37 -16.78 4.42
CA PRO A 8 -56.04 -17.82 5.38
C PRO A 8 -54.55 -17.77 5.73
N ASP A 9 -54.26 -17.87 7.02
CA ASP A 9 -52.92 -18.00 7.59
C ASP A 9 -52.19 -19.17 6.91
N GLY A 10 -51.15 -18.84 6.16
CA GLY A 10 -50.30 -19.80 5.47
C GLY A 10 -49.38 -20.48 6.47
N SER A 11 -49.94 -21.29 7.36
CA SER A 11 -49.21 -22.30 8.12
C SER A 11 -48.77 -23.42 7.17
N HIS A 12 -47.80 -23.10 6.30
CA HIS A 12 -47.02 -24.13 5.64
C HIS A 12 -46.19 -24.82 6.72
N GLY A 13 -46.72 -25.93 7.22
CA GLY A 13 -46.02 -26.89 8.05
C GLY A 13 -44.79 -27.38 7.29
N PHE A 14 -43.67 -26.68 7.50
CA PHE A 14 -42.36 -27.30 7.38
C PHE A 14 -42.35 -28.39 8.44
N PHE A 15 -42.12 -29.63 8.01
CA PHE A 15 -42.13 -30.82 8.84
C PHE A 15 -40.96 -30.75 9.84
N ALA A 16 -41.09 -29.92 10.87
CA ALA A 16 -40.22 -29.89 12.02
C ALA A 16 -40.63 -31.08 12.89
N GLY A 17 -40.10 -32.26 12.54
CA GLY A 17 -40.01 -33.34 13.52
C GLY A 17 -39.32 -32.82 14.78
N PRO A 18 -39.53 -33.45 15.95
CA PRO A 18 -38.85 -33.05 17.17
C PRO A 18 -37.36 -32.93 16.87
N SER A 19 -36.75 -31.80 17.26
CA SER A 19 -35.30 -31.64 17.14
C SER A 19 -34.63 -32.85 17.77
N SER A 20 -33.46 -33.28 17.28
CA SER A 20 -32.76 -34.44 17.81
C SER A 20 -32.59 -34.37 19.33
N VAL A 21 -32.48 -33.16 19.88
CA VAL A 21 -32.45 -32.87 21.32
C VAL A 21 -33.79 -33.18 22.00
N GLN A 22 -34.91 -32.71 21.44
CA GLN A 22 -36.24 -32.89 22.01
C GLN A 22 -36.74 -34.34 21.87
N ALA A 23 -36.35 -35.04 20.81
CA ALA A 23 -36.58 -36.47 20.65
C ALA A 23 -35.78 -37.29 21.67
N ASN A 24 -34.52 -36.93 21.91
CA ASN A 24 -33.68 -37.56 22.93
C ASN A 24 -34.18 -37.30 24.36
N ALA A 25 -34.78 -36.12 24.61
CA ALA A 25 -35.34 -35.74 25.91
C ALA A 25 -36.60 -36.55 26.22
N GLN A 26 -37.50 -36.69 25.23
CA GLN A 26 -38.65 -37.58 25.33
C GLN A 26 -38.26 -39.06 25.47
N ALA A 27 -37.11 -39.45 24.92
CA ALA A 27 -36.57 -40.81 25.03
C ALA A 27 -35.89 -41.10 26.38
N GLY A 28 -35.85 -40.14 27.32
CA GLY A 28 -35.31 -40.33 28.67
C GLY A 28 -33.81 -40.63 28.69
N LEU A 29 -33.07 -40.19 27.66
CA LEU A 29 -31.63 -40.43 27.58
C LEU A 29 -30.88 -39.56 28.61
N PRO A 30 -29.83 -40.10 29.27
CA PRO A 30 -29.22 -39.51 30.47
C PRO A 30 -28.55 -38.13 30.33
N TYR A 31 -28.64 -37.46 29.18
CA TYR A 31 -28.06 -36.12 28.92
C TYR A 31 -28.88 -35.28 27.93
N ALA A 32 -30.16 -35.61 27.74
CA ALA A 32 -30.97 -34.95 26.73
C ALA A 32 -31.60 -33.64 27.21
N ASP A 33 -31.68 -33.44 28.53
CA ASP A 33 -32.10 -32.19 29.15
C ASP A 33 -30.90 -31.43 29.72
N VAL A 34 -31.02 -30.10 29.71
CA VAL A 34 -30.08 -29.22 30.40
C VAL A 34 -30.16 -29.53 31.90
N PRO A 35 -29.03 -29.85 32.57
CA PRO A 35 -28.98 -30.07 34.02
C PRO A 35 -29.64 -28.91 34.78
N GLU A 36 -30.36 -29.21 35.86
CA GLU A 36 -31.14 -28.19 36.57
C GLU A 36 -30.26 -27.05 37.11
N GLU A 37 -29.02 -27.35 37.51
CA GLU A 37 -28.04 -26.35 37.93
C GLU A 37 -27.71 -25.31 36.83
N LEU A 38 -27.67 -25.74 35.56
CA LEU A 38 -27.42 -24.85 34.43
C LEU A 38 -28.67 -24.01 34.09
N ARG A 39 -29.87 -24.59 34.23
CA ARG A 39 -31.13 -23.84 34.08
C ARG A 39 -31.24 -22.75 35.13
N ASP A 40 -30.91 -23.05 36.38
CA ASP A 40 -30.95 -22.07 37.47
C ASP A 40 -29.91 -20.96 37.25
N ARG A 41 -28.68 -21.31 36.83
CA ARG A 41 -27.65 -20.31 36.48
C ARG A 41 -28.03 -19.43 35.31
N ILE A 42 -28.64 -19.97 34.25
CA ILE A 42 -29.11 -19.16 33.12
C ILE A 42 -30.19 -18.19 33.59
N THR A 43 -31.11 -18.65 34.42
CA THR A 43 -32.17 -17.80 34.98
C THR A 43 -31.60 -16.69 35.86
N ASP A 44 -30.56 -16.98 36.64
CA ASP A 44 -29.86 -15.99 37.46
C ASP A 44 -29.09 -14.96 36.63
N VAL A 45 -28.43 -15.39 35.54
CA VAL A 45 -27.74 -14.50 34.60
C VAL A 45 -28.71 -13.59 33.87
N LEU A 46 -29.81 -14.13 33.35
CA LEU A 46 -30.85 -13.36 32.66
C LEU A 46 -31.52 -12.31 33.56
N ARG A 47 -31.59 -12.55 34.88
CA ARG A 47 -32.10 -11.56 35.85
C ARG A 47 -31.16 -10.37 36.05
N HIS A 48 -29.86 -10.56 35.82
CA HIS A 48 -28.83 -9.54 35.98
C HIS A 48 -28.37 -8.94 34.65
N GLU A 49 -28.90 -9.42 33.52
CA GLU A 49 -28.56 -8.90 32.21
C GLU A 49 -29.28 -7.55 32.01
N PRO A 50 -28.54 -6.44 31.85
CA PRO A 50 -29.15 -5.15 31.56
C PRO A 50 -29.77 -5.17 30.16
N ASP A 51 -30.98 -4.62 30.01
CA ASP A 51 -31.62 -4.47 28.70
C ASP A 51 -30.70 -3.64 27.78
N HIS A 52 -30.05 -4.31 26.83
CA HIS A 52 -29.27 -3.67 25.79
C HIS A 52 -30.23 -3.25 24.68
N PRO A 53 -30.54 -1.95 24.50
CA PRO A 53 -31.30 -1.53 23.34
C PRO A 53 -30.52 -1.91 22.08
N ASP A 54 -31.24 -2.34 21.04
CA ASP A 54 -30.64 -2.61 19.75
C ASP A 54 -29.76 -1.41 19.35
N PRO A 55 -28.49 -1.63 18.98
CA PRO A 55 -27.63 -0.52 18.59
C PRO A 55 -28.27 0.19 17.40
N GLU A 56 -28.52 1.50 17.53
CA GLU A 56 -28.89 2.37 16.41
C GLU A 56 -27.67 2.56 15.51
N VAL A 57 -27.28 1.50 14.79
CA VAL A 57 -26.24 1.57 13.77
C VAL A 57 -26.83 2.19 12.52
N GLY A 58 -26.47 3.47 12.30
CA GLY A 58 -26.71 4.14 11.04
C GLY A 58 -25.90 3.47 9.92
N PHE A 59 -26.54 2.61 9.14
CA PHE A 59 -25.92 2.03 7.96
C PHE A 59 -25.80 3.11 6.88
N SER A 60 -24.61 3.70 6.76
CA SER A 60 -24.26 4.53 5.62
C SER A 60 -23.80 3.62 4.48
N HIS A 61 -24.65 3.46 3.47
CA HIS A 61 -24.23 2.85 2.21
C HIS A 61 -23.40 3.87 1.44
N SER A 62 -22.07 3.71 1.43
CA SER A 62 -21.27 4.38 0.42
C SER A 62 -21.51 3.68 -0.92
N ASP A 63 -21.82 4.44 -1.96
CA ASP A 63 -21.88 3.90 -3.31
C ASP A 63 -20.47 3.56 -3.77
N TRP A 64 -20.16 2.27 -3.69
CA TRP A 64 -18.85 1.74 -4.04
C TRP A 64 -18.58 1.97 -5.52
N ASP A 65 -17.41 2.49 -5.81
CA ASP A 65 -16.99 2.76 -7.18
C ASP A 65 -16.73 1.43 -7.92
N ARG A 66 -17.72 0.98 -8.70
CA ARG A 66 -17.62 -0.21 -9.58
C ARG A 66 -16.83 0.05 -10.85
N ARG A 67 -16.28 1.25 -11.02
CA ARG A 67 -15.48 1.58 -12.21
C ARG A 67 -14.30 0.61 -12.33
N PRO A 68 -14.00 0.12 -13.55
CA PRO A 68 -12.83 -0.70 -13.79
C PRO A 68 -11.58 0.04 -13.31
N PHE A 69 -10.67 -0.69 -12.67
CA PHE A 69 -9.46 -0.12 -12.10
C PHE A 69 -8.61 0.48 -13.22
N GLY A 70 -8.60 1.81 -13.31
CA GLY A 70 -7.73 2.57 -14.19
C GLY A 70 -6.75 3.37 -13.35
N LEU A 71 -5.45 3.21 -13.62
CA LEU A 71 -4.38 4.02 -13.02
C LEU A 71 -4.67 5.51 -13.09
N ARG A 72 -5.21 5.97 -14.23
CA ARG A 72 -5.60 7.37 -14.44
C ARG A 72 -6.77 7.78 -13.55
N THR A 73 -7.82 6.98 -13.47
CA THR A 73 -9.00 7.24 -12.63
C THR A 73 -8.64 7.26 -11.14
N PHE A 74 -7.64 6.48 -10.73
CA PHE A 74 -7.14 6.43 -9.36
C PHE A 74 -6.22 7.61 -9.01
N LEU A 75 -5.43 8.12 -9.95
CA LEU A 75 -4.50 9.23 -9.72
C LEU A 75 -5.16 10.62 -9.83
N VAL A 76 -6.17 10.80 -10.67
CA VAL A 76 -6.84 12.09 -10.92
C VAL A 76 -7.41 12.75 -9.65
N PRO A 77 -8.05 12.02 -8.71
CA PRO A 77 -8.51 12.59 -7.43
C PRO A 77 -7.38 13.17 -6.58
N HIS A 78 -6.17 12.64 -6.72
CA HIS A 78 -4.97 13.09 -5.99
C HIS A 78 -4.16 14.14 -6.76
N ALA A 79 -4.68 14.65 -7.89
CA ALA A 79 -4.03 15.67 -8.70
C ALA A 79 -3.68 16.94 -7.91
N GLY A 80 -4.51 17.33 -6.92
CA GLY A 80 -4.20 18.47 -6.04
C GLY A 80 -2.96 18.24 -5.17
N GLY A 81 -2.75 17.01 -4.70
CA GLY A 81 -1.54 16.61 -3.99
C GLY A 81 -0.32 16.60 -4.92
N LEU A 82 -0.45 16.05 -6.12
CA LEU A 82 0.60 16.10 -7.15
C LEU A 82 0.97 17.54 -7.55
N LEU A 83 -0.01 18.45 -7.62
CA LEU A 83 0.20 19.87 -7.90
C LEU A 83 0.92 20.56 -6.73
N GLY A 84 0.56 20.22 -5.48
CA GLY A 84 1.31 20.65 -4.29
C GLY A 84 2.77 20.18 -4.31
N ALA A 85 3.01 18.93 -4.72
CA ALA A 85 4.35 18.39 -4.88
C ALA A 85 5.12 19.10 -6.01
N LEU A 86 4.47 19.40 -7.14
CA LEU A 86 5.03 20.20 -8.24
C LEU A 86 5.45 21.58 -7.73
N ILE A 87 4.58 22.29 -7.02
CA ILE A 87 4.90 23.62 -6.48
C ILE A 87 6.11 23.53 -5.56
N LEU A 88 6.16 22.52 -4.69
CA LEU A 88 7.29 22.31 -3.79
C LEU A 88 8.60 22.02 -4.55
N VAL A 89 8.54 21.21 -5.61
CA VAL A 89 9.67 20.92 -6.49
C VAL A 89 10.14 22.17 -7.23
N VAL A 90 9.22 23.00 -7.73
CA VAL A 90 9.56 24.27 -8.39
C VAL A 90 10.22 25.23 -7.41
N ILE A 91 9.72 25.33 -6.17
CA ILE A 91 10.31 26.16 -5.11
C ILE A 91 11.70 25.64 -4.73
N GLU A 92 11.87 24.32 -4.54
CA GLU A 92 13.17 23.71 -4.24
C GLU A 92 14.18 23.92 -5.37
N THR A 93 13.77 23.62 -6.61
CA THR A 93 14.64 23.64 -7.80
C THR A 93 14.99 25.07 -8.21
N GLY A 94 14.00 25.96 -8.28
CA GLY A 94 14.18 27.34 -8.70
C GLY A 94 14.71 28.25 -7.60
N GLY A 95 14.42 27.95 -6.34
CA GLY A 95 14.80 28.80 -5.20
C GLY A 95 16.09 28.41 -4.51
N PHE A 96 16.46 27.12 -4.45
CA PHE A 96 17.56 26.69 -3.58
C PHE A 96 18.63 25.86 -4.29
N LEU A 97 18.24 24.96 -5.19
CA LEU A 97 19.19 24.08 -5.86
C LEU A 97 20.11 24.84 -6.83
N HIS A 98 19.58 25.86 -7.51
CA HIS A 98 20.35 26.70 -8.44
C HIS A 98 21.03 27.91 -7.80
N VAL A 99 20.61 28.28 -6.59
CA VAL A 99 21.31 29.31 -5.80
C VAL A 99 22.73 28.84 -5.48
N GLY A 100 22.93 27.53 -5.29
CA GLY A 100 24.26 26.94 -5.06
C GLY A 100 25.28 27.40 -6.12
N PRO A 101 25.18 26.95 -7.39
CA PRO A 101 26.11 27.32 -8.46
C PRO A 101 26.27 28.83 -8.69
N LEU A 102 25.18 29.60 -8.54
CA LEU A 102 25.18 31.05 -8.77
C LEU A 102 25.94 31.78 -7.65
N LEU A 103 25.76 31.37 -6.39
CA LEU A 103 26.56 31.87 -5.26
C LEU A 103 28.01 31.42 -5.34
N THR A 104 28.29 30.20 -5.81
CA THR A 104 29.68 29.76 -6.03
C THR A 104 30.35 30.60 -7.11
N GLN A 105 29.65 30.92 -8.20
CA GLN A 105 30.16 31.81 -9.24
C GLN A 105 30.49 33.20 -8.65
N MET A 106 29.56 33.81 -7.93
CA MET A 106 29.79 35.11 -7.29
C MET A 106 30.93 35.05 -6.25
N GLY A 107 31.05 33.96 -5.51
CA GLY A 107 32.12 33.75 -4.54
C GLY A 107 33.50 33.66 -5.18
N ILE A 108 33.59 33.02 -6.35
CA ILE A 108 34.82 32.92 -7.13
C ILE A 108 35.16 34.29 -7.76
N ASP A 109 34.21 34.89 -8.47
CA ASP A 109 34.41 36.11 -9.27
C ASP A 109 34.62 37.36 -8.40
N GLN A 110 33.87 37.50 -7.30
CA GLN A 110 33.88 38.70 -6.46
C GLN A 110 34.54 38.50 -5.09
N GLY A 111 34.73 37.26 -4.64
CA GLY A 111 35.44 36.97 -3.39
C GLY A 111 36.90 36.64 -3.65
N VAL A 112 37.15 35.49 -4.27
CA VAL A 112 38.50 34.94 -4.46
C VAL A 112 39.32 35.78 -5.44
N LEU A 113 38.74 36.18 -6.57
CA LEU A 113 39.41 36.99 -7.58
C LEU A 113 39.62 38.45 -7.15
N ALA A 114 38.73 39.03 -6.34
CA ALA A 114 38.85 40.40 -5.85
C ALA A 114 39.67 40.54 -4.54
N GLY A 115 39.93 39.43 -3.84
CA GLY A 115 40.73 39.40 -2.62
C GLY A 115 40.04 39.97 -1.37
N ASP A 116 38.72 40.19 -1.40
CA ASP A 116 37.97 40.77 -0.29
C ASP A 116 37.40 39.67 0.62
N THR A 117 37.98 39.53 1.81
CA THR A 117 37.57 38.56 2.83
C THR A 117 36.19 38.84 3.42
N SER A 118 35.70 40.09 3.36
CA SER A 118 34.38 40.45 3.89
C SER A 118 33.25 39.96 2.97
N ILE A 119 33.44 40.10 1.65
CA ILE A 119 32.53 39.59 0.62
C ILE A 119 32.52 38.05 0.67
N LEU A 120 33.69 37.45 0.82
CA LEU A 120 33.82 35.99 0.92
C LEU A 120 33.05 35.43 2.12
N LEU A 121 33.16 36.06 3.31
CA LEU A 121 32.41 35.67 4.50
C LEU A 121 30.90 35.83 4.33
N THR A 122 30.46 36.91 3.68
CA THR A 122 29.04 37.18 3.42
C THR A 122 28.44 36.15 2.47
N ILE A 123 29.16 35.78 1.40
CA ILE A 123 28.74 34.75 0.45
C ILE A 123 28.74 33.37 1.11
N ALA A 124 29.75 33.07 1.95
CA ALA A 124 29.79 31.80 2.69
C ALA A 124 28.60 31.66 3.66
N LEU A 125 28.25 32.73 4.38
CA LEU A 125 27.07 32.73 5.27
C LEU A 125 25.77 32.59 4.47
N ALA A 126 25.63 33.32 3.36
CA ALA A 126 24.47 33.23 2.47
C ALA A 126 24.31 31.81 1.88
N TYR A 127 25.43 31.18 1.51
CA TYR A 127 25.45 29.80 1.02
C TYR A 127 25.02 28.81 2.11
N LEU A 128 25.52 28.97 3.34
CA LEU A 128 25.13 28.13 4.47
C LEU A 128 23.62 28.25 4.78
N CYS A 129 23.08 29.48 4.75
CA CYS A 129 21.64 29.71 4.87
C CYS A 129 20.86 29.05 3.73
N ALA A 130 21.32 29.18 2.48
CA ALA A 130 20.68 28.57 1.32
C ALA A 130 20.66 27.03 1.41
N VAL A 131 21.75 26.39 1.83
CA VAL A 131 21.83 24.93 2.02
C VAL A 131 20.93 24.46 3.17
N THR A 132 20.87 25.23 4.25
CA THR A 132 19.99 24.89 5.38
C THR A 132 18.52 24.95 4.96
N LEU A 133 18.16 25.98 4.19
CA LEU A 133 16.80 26.16 3.69
C LEU A 133 16.45 25.14 2.59
N SER A 134 17.42 24.77 1.74
CA SER A 134 17.27 23.70 0.75
C SER A 134 16.98 22.36 1.42
N THR A 135 17.75 22.01 2.46
CA THR A 135 17.57 20.77 3.23
C THR A 135 16.20 20.72 3.89
N GLY A 136 15.75 21.86 4.46
CA GLY A 136 14.40 21.99 5.02
C GLY A 136 13.30 21.78 3.97
N ALA A 137 13.46 22.37 2.78
CA ALA A 137 12.53 22.19 1.66
C ALA A 137 12.50 20.73 1.16
N SER A 138 13.66 20.11 0.99
CA SER A 138 13.78 18.69 0.60
C SER A 138 13.14 17.76 1.64
N PHE A 139 13.30 18.06 2.93
CA PHE A 139 12.64 17.31 4.02
C PHE A 139 11.12 17.44 3.93
N LEU A 140 10.61 18.66 3.71
CA LEU A 140 9.17 18.91 3.58
C LEU A 140 8.60 18.21 2.34
N ARG A 141 9.33 18.22 1.22
CA ARG A 141 8.97 17.49 -0.01
C ARG A 141 8.87 16.00 0.23
N THR A 142 9.90 15.41 0.82
CA THR A 142 9.91 13.98 1.15
C THR A 142 8.75 13.62 2.07
N ARG A 143 8.47 14.43 3.09
CA ARG A 143 7.37 14.20 4.02
C ARG A 143 5.99 14.36 3.37
N PHE A 144 5.84 15.31 2.46
CA PHE A 144 4.59 15.54 1.73
C PHE A 144 4.32 14.42 0.73
N THR A 145 5.30 14.08 -0.11
CA THR A 145 5.22 12.97 -1.06
C THR A 145 5.01 11.64 -0.35
N GLY A 146 5.68 11.39 0.77
CA GLY A 146 5.49 10.17 1.58
C GLY A 146 4.05 10.03 2.07
N ARG A 147 3.46 11.10 2.59
CA ARG A 147 2.05 11.11 3.02
C ARG A 147 1.07 10.92 1.87
N LEU A 148 1.36 11.47 0.69
CA LEU A 148 0.54 11.23 -0.51
C LEU A 148 0.59 9.77 -0.94
N GLY A 149 1.78 9.15 -0.92
CA GLY A 149 1.94 7.73 -1.19
C GLY A 149 1.17 6.87 -0.19
N GLU A 150 1.28 7.16 1.10
CA GLU A 150 0.57 6.44 2.15
C GLU A 150 -0.96 6.52 2.01
N ARG A 151 -1.50 7.70 1.67
CA ARG A 151 -2.95 7.87 1.42
C ARG A 151 -3.44 7.08 0.22
N LEU A 152 -2.68 7.10 -0.88
CA LEU A 152 -2.99 6.30 -2.07
C LEU A 152 -3.02 4.80 -1.75
N VAL A 153 -2.05 4.32 -0.99
CA VAL A 153 -1.98 2.93 -0.54
C VAL A 153 -3.16 2.58 0.36
N TYR A 154 -3.51 3.45 1.29
CA TYR A 154 -4.62 3.24 2.21
C TYR A 154 -5.95 3.06 1.48
N GLU A 155 -6.25 3.93 0.51
CA GLU A 155 -7.46 3.80 -0.30
C GLU A 155 -7.48 2.51 -1.14
N LEU A 156 -6.33 2.14 -1.71
CA LEU A 156 -6.21 0.89 -2.45
C LEU A 156 -6.51 -0.32 -1.55
N ARG A 157 -5.92 -0.36 -0.35
CA ARG A 157 -6.12 -1.46 0.61
C ARG A 157 -7.58 -1.63 0.98
N ILE A 158 -8.29 -0.53 1.25
CA ILE A 158 -9.73 -0.57 1.55
C ILE A 158 -10.51 -1.11 0.35
N ARG A 159 -10.24 -0.60 -0.85
CA ARG A 159 -10.98 -0.99 -2.06
C ARG A 159 -10.78 -2.47 -2.39
N VAL A 160 -9.55 -2.96 -2.32
CA VAL A 160 -9.22 -4.37 -2.55
C VAL A 160 -9.87 -5.26 -1.49
N PHE A 161 -9.75 -4.90 -0.21
CA PHE A 161 -10.33 -5.68 0.89
C PHE A 161 -11.86 -5.75 0.79
N SER A 162 -12.52 -4.63 0.49
CA SER A 162 -13.97 -4.58 0.29
C SER A 162 -14.45 -5.41 -0.89
N HIS A 163 -13.65 -5.53 -1.95
CA HIS A 163 -13.96 -6.36 -3.11
C HIS A 163 -13.88 -7.85 -2.73
N TYR A 164 -12.85 -8.25 -1.99
CA TYR A 164 -12.68 -9.63 -1.54
C TYR A 164 -13.79 -10.10 -0.59
N GLN A 165 -14.24 -9.25 0.34
CA GLN A 165 -15.33 -9.60 1.27
C GLN A 165 -16.66 -9.90 0.57
N ARG A 166 -16.86 -9.37 -0.64
CA ARG A 166 -18.11 -9.52 -1.40
C ARG A 166 -18.10 -10.70 -2.36
N GLN A 167 -16.98 -11.42 -2.45
CA GLN A 167 -16.84 -12.55 -3.34
C GLN A 167 -17.64 -13.76 -2.81
N SER A 168 -18.34 -14.47 -3.70
CA SER A 168 -19.22 -15.57 -3.33
C SER A 168 -18.46 -16.73 -2.68
N LEU A 169 -19.11 -17.45 -1.75
CA LEU A 169 -18.53 -18.61 -1.07
C LEU A 169 -18.04 -19.70 -2.05
N ASP A 170 -18.68 -19.83 -3.22
CA ASP A 170 -18.32 -20.74 -4.31
C ASP A 170 -16.93 -20.48 -4.94
N PHE A 171 -16.41 -19.26 -4.77
CA PHE A 171 -15.05 -18.91 -5.17
C PHE A 171 -14.02 -19.44 -4.17
N PHE A 172 -14.35 -19.40 -2.87
CA PHE A 172 -13.47 -19.84 -1.79
C PHE A 172 -13.44 -21.37 -1.61
N THR A 173 -14.40 -22.09 -2.16
CA THR A 173 -14.44 -23.56 -2.14
C THR A 173 -13.65 -24.23 -3.27
N ARG A 174 -13.38 -23.52 -4.38
CA ARG A 174 -12.61 -24.06 -5.53
C ARG A 174 -11.09 -23.98 -5.34
N GLU A 175 -10.61 -22.99 -4.60
CA GLU A 175 -9.18 -22.79 -4.33
C GLU A 175 -8.83 -23.09 -2.86
N LYS A 176 -7.62 -23.61 -2.59
CA LYS A 176 -7.14 -23.81 -1.21
C LYS A 176 -7.06 -22.46 -0.49
N SER A 177 -7.84 -22.26 0.58
CA SER A 177 -7.95 -20.95 1.27
C SER A 177 -6.59 -20.38 1.74
N GLY A 178 -5.61 -21.24 2.06
CA GLY A 178 -4.26 -20.83 2.43
C GLY A 178 -3.48 -20.12 1.29
N VAL A 179 -3.66 -20.53 0.04
CA VAL A 179 -3.00 -19.88 -1.12
C VAL A 179 -3.67 -18.54 -1.44
N LEU A 180 -5.00 -18.46 -1.27
CA LEU A 180 -5.77 -17.22 -1.40
C LEU A 180 -5.33 -16.18 -0.37
N MET A 181 -5.15 -16.56 0.89
CA MET A 181 -4.70 -15.64 1.93
C MET A 181 -3.27 -15.12 1.69
N THR A 182 -2.36 -15.99 1.27
CA THR A 182 -0.98 -15.58 0.91
C THR A 182 -0.96 -14.65 -0.30
N ARG A 183 -1.76 -14.92 -1.34
CA ARG A 183 -1.91 -14.02 -2.49
C ARG A 183 -2.54 -12.68 -2.08
N MET A 184 -3.55 -12.68 -1.22
CA MET A 184 -4.11 -11.42 -0.71
C MET A 184 -3.04 -10.59 -0.01
N THR A 185 -2.32 -11.15 0.96
CA THR A 185 -1.34 -10.37 1.72
C THR A 185 -0.14 -9.98 0.84
N SER A 186 0.45 -10.95 0.13
CA SER A 186 1.66 -10.75 -0.67
C SER A 186 1.41 -9.89 -1.91
N ASP A 187 0.32 -10.09 -2.63
CA ASP A 187 0.05 -9.30 -3.84
C ASP A 187 -0.40 -7.87 -3.47
N ILE A 188 -1.14 -7.68 -2.37
CA ILE A 188 -1.48 -6.35 -1.86
C ILE A 188 -0.24 -5.61 -1.37
N GLU A 189 0.69 -6.31 -0.72
CA GLU A 189 1.95 -5.74 -0.29
C GLU A 189 2.84 -5.38 -1.49
N ALA A 190 2.95 -6.25 -2.49
CA ALA A 190 3.65 -5.96 -3.73
C ALA A 190 3.03 -4.77 -4.49
N LEU A 191 1.70 -4.71 -4.58
CA LEU A 191 0.97 -3.57 -5.15
C LEU A 191 1.19 -2.28 -4.35
N THR A 192 1.27 -2.38 -3.03
CA THR A 192 1.57 -1.25 -2.15
C THR A 192 2.96 -0.69 -2.47
N VAL A 193 3.98 -1.54 -2.53
CA VAL A 193 5.35 -1.15 -2.86
C VAL A 193 5.41 -0.55 -4.26
N LEU A 194 4.76 -1.17 -5.25
CA LEU A 194 4.73 -0.68 -6.63
C LEU A 194 4.07 0.71 -6.74
N LEU A 195 3.00 0.97 -5.98
CA LEU A 195 2.33 2.28 -6.02
C LEU A 195 3.12 3.36 -5.25
N GLN A 196 3.66 3.01 -4.09
CA GLN A 196 4.35 3.97 -3.21
C GLN A 196 5.75 4.30 -3.73
N GLU A 197 6.55 3.28 -4.04
CA GLU A 197 7.95 3.45 -4.48
C GLU A 197 8.07 3.57 -6.00
N GLY A 198 7.18 2.92 -6.75
CA GLY A 198 7.17 2.98 -8.20
C GLY A 198 6.39 4.20 -8.70
N LEU A 199 5.06 4.16 -8.62
CA LEU A 199 4.19 5.12 -9.31
C LEU A 199 4.33 6.56 -8.82
N VAL A 200 4.24 6.78 -7.50
CA VAL A 200 4.33 8.13 -6.91
C VAL A 200 5.71 8.72 -7.14
N ASN A 201 6.77 7.94 -6.90
CA ASN A 201 8.13 8.38 -7.13
C ASN A 201 8.39 8.67 -8.61
N PHE A 202 7.94 7.79 -9.52
CA PHE A 202 8.07 8.00 -10.96
C PHE A 202 7.37 9.28 -11.41
N ALA A 203 6.16 9.55 -10.92
CA ALA A 203 5.44 10.78 -11.21
C ALA A 203 6.19 12.02 -10.71
N VAL A 204 6.70 11.99 -9.47
CA VAL A 204 7.47 13.10 -8.89
C VAL A 204 8.79 13.30 -9.63
N GLN A 205 9.54 12.24 -9.92
CA GLN A 205 10.82 12.32 -10.63
C GLN A 205 10.67 12.79 -12.07
N GLY A 206 9.65 12.29 -12.78
CA GLY A 206 9.30 12.79 -14.12
C GLY A 206 8.94 14.27 -14.09
N MET A 207 8.21 14.72 -13.07
CA MET A 207 7.89 16.13 -12.88
C MET A 207 9.13 16.98 -12.59
N THR A 208 10.01 16.53 -11.70
CA THR A 208 11.30 17.17 -11.40
C THR A 208 12.17 17.29 -12.65
N LEU A 209 12.25 16.23 -13.46
CA LEU A 209 12.98 16.23 -14.72
C LEU A 209 12.44 17.31 -15.68
N LEU A 210 11.12 17.41 -15.82
CA LEU A 210 10.49 18.44 -16.65
C LEU A 210 10.82 19.84 -16.15
N VAL A 211 10.68 20.10 -14.84
CA VAL A 211 10.97 21.41 -14.24
C VAL A 211 12.42 21.82 -14.47
N ILE A 212 13.38 20.93 -14.20
CA ILE A 212 14.82 21.20 -14.40
C ILE A 212 15.11 21.45 -15.88
N THR A 213 14.51 20.66 -16.78
CA THR A 213 14.69 20.81 -18.22
C THR A 213 14.16 22.16 -18.71
N THR A 214 12.96 22.55 -18.28
CA THR A 214 12.39 23.87 -18.58
C THR A 214 13.26 25.00 -18.04
N TYR A 215 13.77 24.87 -16.80
CA TYR A 215 14.64 25.86 -16.19
C TYR A 215 15.95 26.06 -16.97
N LEU A 216 16.62 24.97 -17.37
CA LEU A 216 17.84 25.01 -18.18
C LEU A 216 17.60 25.65 -19.55
N LEU A 217 16.47 25.35 -20.19
CA LEU A 217 16.10 25.94 -21.49
C LEU A 217 15.90 27.46 -21.40
N VAL A 218 15.35 27.96 -20.28
CA VAL A 218 15.14 29.40 -20.05
C VAL A 218 16.47 30.12 -19.81
N LEU A 219 17.43 29.50 -19.08
CA LEU A 219 18.74 30.11 -18.83
C LEU A 219 19.60 30.18 -20.10
N HIS A 220 19.88 29.04 -20.73
CA HIS A 220 20.71 28.98 -21.93
C HIS A 220 20.29 27.82 -22.84
N PRO A 221 19.55 28.10 -23.94
CA PRO A 221 19.02 27.04 -24.81
C PRO A 221 20.13 26.24 -25.50
N GLY A 222 21.28 26.86 -25.82
CA GLY A 222 22.40 26.18 -26.47
C GLY A 222 23.07 25.12 -25.59
N LEU A 223 23.40 25.45 -24.33
CA LEU A 223 23.99 24.51 -23.38
C LEU A 223 22.99 23.42 -22.98
N ALA A 224 21.72 23.77 -22.81
CA ALA A 224 20.67 22.81 -22.51
C ALA A 224 20.54 21.74 -23.62
N LEU A 225 20.59 22.15 -24.89
CA LEU A 225 20.50 21.22 -26.02
C LEU A 225 21.71 20.29 -26.09
N VAL A 226 22.93 20.81 -25.89
CA VAL A 226 24.15 19.99 -25.86
C VAL A 226 24.10 18.99 -24.71
N CYS A 227 23.72 19.41 -23.49
CA CYS A 227 23.57 18.51 -22.35
C CYS A 227 22.50 17.45 -22.62
N LEU A 228 21.33 17.83 -23.13
CA LEU A 228 20.24 16.89 -23.37
C LEU A 228 20.61 15.88 -24.46
N LEU A 229 21.32 16.32 -25.50
CA LEU A 229 21.74 15.48 -26.63
C LEU A 229 22.97 14.62 -26.31
N THR A 230 23.77 14.97 -25.31
CA THR A 230 24.97 14.19 -24.94
C THR A 230 24.73 13.31 -23.71
N VAL A 231 24.17 13.89 -22.64
CA VAL A 231 24.03 13.25 -21.33
C VAL A 231 22.88 12.24 -21.31
N VAL A 232 21.71 12.59 -21.86
CA VAL A 232 20.55 11.69 -21.85
C VAL A 232 20.83 10.39 -22.62
N PRO A 233 21.29 10.40 -23.87
CA PRO A 233 21.52 9.15 -24.60
C PRO A 233 22.65 8.32 -23.98
N ILE A 234 23.72 8.94 -23.46
CA ILE A 234 24.77 8.20 -22.73
C ILE A 234 24.18 7.48 -21.52
N ASN A 235 23.38 8.16 -20.69
CA ASN A 235 22.78 7.54 -19.51
C ASN A 235 21.80 6.42 -19.88
N VAL A 236 21.01 6.61 -20.93
CA VAL A 236 20.08 5.58 -21.43
C VAL A 236 20.86 4.36 -21.94
N VAL A 237 21.88 4.56 -22.77
CA VAL A 237 22.72 3.47 -23.30
C VAL A 237 23.42 2.74 -22.17
N LEU A 238 23.99 3.46 -21.20
CA LEU A 238 24.65 2.87 -20.04
C LEU A 238 23.65 2.06 -19.19
N THR A 239 22.44 2.56 -18.98
CA THR A 239 21.38 1.86 -18.24
C THR A 239 20.92 0.60 -18.98
N LEU A 240 20.75 0.68 -20.30
CA LEU A 240 20.37 -0.48 -21.11
C LEU A 240 21.47 -1.54 -21.17
N TRP A 241 22.73 -1.10 -21.24
CA TRP A 241 23.89 -1.97 -21.17
C TRP A 241 23.98 -2.67 -19.81
N PHE A 242 23.79 -1.93 -18.71
CA PHE A 242 23.81 -2.49 -17.35
C PHE A 242 22.64 -3.44 -17.10
N ARG A 243 21.48 -3.18 -17.71
CA ARG A 243 20.31 -4.07 -17.65
C ARG A 243 20.49 -5.34 -18.50
N GLY A 244 21.30 -5.26 -19.56
CA GLY A 244 21.58 -6.38 -20.46
C GLY A 244 22.84 -7.16 -20.13
N SER A 245 23.68 -6.69 -19.19
CA SER A 245 24.90 -7.39 -18.81
C SER A 245 24.56 -8.58 -17.89
N PRO A 246 24.93 -9.84 -18.24
CA PRO A 246 24.61 -11.04 -17.47
C PRO A 246 25.30 -11.16 -16.10
N ILE A 247 25.95 -10.10 -15.62
CA ILE A 247 26.84 -10.11 -14.45
C ILE A 247 26.11 -10.39 -13.12
N LEU A 248 24.77 -10.35 -13.12
CA LEU A 248 23.94 -10.68 -11.96
C LEU A 248 22.93 -11.80 -12.25
N ASP A 249 23.26 -12.75 -13.13
CA ASP A 249 22.55 -14.02 -13.16
C ASP A 249 22.97 -14.87 -11.95
N THR A 250 22.49 -14.50 -10.76
CA THR A 250 22.53 -15.38 -9.58
C THR A 250 21.46 -16.47 -9.70
N SER A 251 21.40 -17.15 -10.86
CA SER A 251 20.63 -18.38 -11.07
C SER A 251 21.34 -19.62 -10.49
N GLU A 252 22.47 -19.47 -9.78
CA GLU A 252 23.14 -20.58 -9.06
C GLU A 252 22.73 -20.71 -7.58
N TYR A 253 21.47 -20.41 -7.24
CA TYR A 253 20.86 -20.87 -5.98
C TYR A 253 19.47 -21.49 -6.23
N GLY A 254 19.38 -22.43 -7.17
CA GLY A 254 18.10 -23.08 -7.50
C GLY A 254 18.19 -24.51 -8.04
N THR A 255 19.38 -25.05 -8.26
CA THR A 255 19.57 -26.45 -8.66
C THR A 255 20.62 -27.13 -7.79
N ALA A 256 20.44 -27.08 -6.47
CA ALA A 256 20.89 -28.21 -5.67
C ALA A 256 20.01 -29.39 -6.09
N SER A 257 20.56 -30.20 -7.02
CA SER A 257 20.15 -31.58 -7.25
C SER A 257 19.81 -32.24 -5.91
N PRO A 258 18.77 -33.07 -5.78
CA PRO A 258 18.55 -33.85 -4.58
C PRO A 258 19.66 -34.90 -4.50
N MET A 259 20.85 -34.48 -4.04
CA MET A 259 21.81 -35.37 -3.44
C MET A 259 21.14 -35.92 -2.20
N SER A 260 20.55 -37.10 -2.35
CA SER A 260 20.88 -38.26 -1.51
C SER A 260 21.27 -37.86 -0.10
N CYS A 261 20.29 -37.60 0.75
CA CYS A 261 20.51 -37.55 2.19
C CYS A 261 20.20 -38.96 2.72
N PRO A 262 21.21 -39.82 3.00
CA PRO A 262 20.96 -41.12 3.61
C PRO A 262 20.90 -40.90 5.12
N ILE A 263 19.80 -40.34 5.60
CA ILE A 263 19.52 -40.25 7.03
C ILE A 263 18.17 -40.93 7.29
N TRP A 264 18.20 -42.25 7.17
CA TRP A 264 17.29 -43.15 7.86
C TRP A 264 18.16 -44.23 8.52
N PRO A 265 18.09 -44.42 9.84
CA PRO A 265 18.79 -45.52 10.48
C PRO A 265 18.14 -46.82 10.03
N ARG A 266 18.95 -47.61 9.33
CA ARG A 266 18.67 -48.98 8.91
C ARG A 266 18.31 -49.79 10.16
N ALA A 267 17.17 -50.49 10.09
CA ALA A 267 16.71 -51.43 11.09
C ALA A 267 17.85 -52.34 11.58
N LEU A 268 17.97 -52.45 12.90
CA LEU A 268 18.79 -53.46 13.58
C LEU A 268 18.25 -54.86 13.22
N PRO A 269 19.06 -55.78 12.70
CA PRO A 269 18.73 -57.19 12.77
C PRO A 269 19.04 -57.72 14.17
N GLU A 270 18.02 -58.25 14.82
CA GLU A 270 18.17 -59.21 15.90
C GLU A 270 19.06 -60.38 15.43
N SER A 271 20.19 -60.61 16.11
CA SER A 271 20.64 -61.94 16.52
C SER A 271 22.06 -61.84 17.07
N VAL A 272 22.16 -61.89 18.40
CA VAL A 272 23.38 -62.26 19.12
C VAL A 272 23.36 -63.79 19.27
N SER A 273 24.31 -64.45 18.63
CA SER A 273 24.94 -65.69 19.09
C SER A 273 26.38 -65.71 18.60
#